data_AF-A0A7T5UN35-F1
#
_entry.id   AF-A0A7T5UN35-F1
#
_cell.length_a   1.000
_cell.length_b   1.000
_cell.length_c   1.000
_cell.angle_alpha   90.00
_cell.angle_beta   90.00
_cell.angle_gamma   90.00
#
_symmetry.space_group_name_H-M   'P 1'
#
loop_
_entity.id
_entity.type
_entity.pdbx_description
1 polymer ?
#
loop_
_entity_poly.entity_id
_entity_poly.type
_entity_poly.pdbx_seq_one_letter_code
_entity_poly.pdbx_strand_id
1 'polypeptide(L)'
;MADQTLQKTEGQLPSYLSEAQLSFITQKTPKQYIKTRPGPGGIPLSYVEVGYVINMLNQVFGWDWDFRILEEQIGKKQVWVRGELTVRARGHSITKGQFGGADIKFNRISGEPISIADDLKAAGSDCLKKCASMLGIAGDVYWKELEFQASEEETTSTQQPAYSHKVSY
;
A
#
# COMPACT_ATOMS: atom_id res chain seq x y z
N MET A 1 10.96 14.38 51.17
CA MET A 1 9.66 14.29 50.47
C MET A 1 9.92 14.85 49.08
N ALA A 2 10.36 13.98 48.16
CA ALA A 2 9.57 13.54 46.99
C ALA A 2 9.10 14.76 46.18
N ASP A 3 9.77 15.07 45.07
CA ASP A 3 9.34 14.46 43.83
C ASP A 3 10.51 14.16 42.87
N GLN A 4 10.52 12.94 42.37
CA GLN A 4 11.56 12.33 41.57
C GLN A 4 11.14 12.33 40.09
N THR A 5 12.04 12.83 39.24
CA THR A 5 12.21 12.42 37.82
C THR A 5 11.11 12.79 36.81
N LEU A 6 11.25 13.98 36.22
CA LEU A 6 10.97 14.18 34.80
C LEU A 6 12.11 13.53 34.00
N GLN A 7 11.97 12.25 33.66
CA GLN A 7 12.82 11.65 32.62
C GLN A 7 12.30 12.09 31.25
N LYS A 8 13.16 12.81 30.52
CA LYS A 8 13.00 13.09 29.09
C LYS A 8 12.79 11.78 28.33
N THR A 9 11.64 11.62 27.68
CA THR A 9 11.43 10.56 26.68
C THR A 9 12.00 11.04 25.34
N GLU A 10 13.32 10.99 25.19
CA GLU A 10 13.96 11.15 23.89
C GLU A 10 13.67 9.90 23.04
N GLY A 11 13.00 10.08 21.89
CA GLY A 11 13.17 9.18 20.74
C GLY A 11 12.22 7.98 20.59
N GLN A 12 11.05 7.93 21.22
CA GLN A 12 10.10 6.83 20.96
C GLN A 12 8.98 7.27 20.01
N LEU A 13 8.91 6.63 18.83
CA LEU A 13 7.80 6.81 17.89
C LEU A 13 6.47 6.37 18.55
N PRO A 14 5.34 6.99 18.18
CA PRO A 14 4.05 6.57 18.70
C PRO A 14 3.76 5.08 18.36
N SER A 15 3.61 4.24 19.38
CA SER A 15 3.37 2.80 19.24
C SER A 15 1.92 2.44 19.51
N TYR A 16 1.06 2.73 18.53
CA TYR A 16 -0.38 2.39 18.60
C TYR A 16 -0.69 0.96 18.15
N LEU A 17 0.28 0.30 17.51
CA LEU A 17 0.19 -1.07 17.01
C LEU A 17 1.14 -1.98 17.79
N SER A 18 0.80 -3.27 17.89
CA SER A 18 1.73 -4.28 18.38
C SER A 18 2.86 -4.53 17.38
N GLU A 19 3.99 -5.06 17.84
CA GLU A 19 5.10 -5.46 16.97
C GLU A 19 4.65 -6.46 15.88
N ALA A 20 3.74 -7.37 16.23
CA ALA A 20 3.15 -8.30 15.27
C ALA A 20 2.33 -7.56 14.19
N GLN A 21 1.47 -6.60 14.58
CA GLN A 21 0.70 -5.80 13.63
C GLN A 21 1.61 -4.98 12.71
N LEU A 22 2.66 -4.37 13.27
CA LEU A 22 3.65 -3.62 12.50
C LEU A 22 4.35 -4.53 11.49
N SER A 23 4.81 -5.71 11.93
CA SER A 23 5.45 -6.71 11.07
C SER A 23 4.56 -7.09 9.88
N PHE A 24 3.26 -7.32 10.11
CA PHE A 24 2.32 -7.63 9.02
C PHE A 24 2.12 -6.47 8.03
N ILE A 25 2.11 -5.23 8.51
CA ILE A 25 1.94 -4.05 7.67
C ILE A 25 3.20 -3.76 6.84
N THR A 26 4.38 -3.94 7.43
CA THR A 26 5.67 -3.60 6.79
C THR A 26 6.28 -4.74 5.98
N GLN A 27 5.71 -5.95 6.08
CA GLN A 27 6.16 -7.09 5.29
C GLN A 27 6.02 -6.82 3.79
N LYS A 28 7.03 -7.23 3.01
CA LYS A 28 6.93 -7.21 1.54
C LYS A 28 5.75 -8.05 1.06
N THR A 29 5.02 -7.54 0.07
CA THR A 29 3.88 -8.25 -0.51
C THR A 29 4.37 -9.54 -1.18
N PRO A 30 3.81 -10.72 -0.83
CA PRO A 30 4.22 -11.96 -1.47
C PRO A 30 3.94 -11.92 -2.98
N LYS A 31 4.93 -12.34 -3.79
CA LYS A 31 4.87 -12.24 -5.26
C LYS A 31 3.61 -12.86 -5.88
N GLN A 32 3.05 -13.92 -5.28
CA GLN A 32 1.83 -14.59 -5.75
C GLN A 32 0.57 -13.69 -5.71
N TYR A 33 0.55 -12.67 -4.86
CA TYR A 33 -0.56 -11.72 -4.76
C TYR A 33 -0.35 -10.47 -5.63
N ILE A 34 0.85 -10.29 -6.19
CA ILE A 34 1.17 -9.19 -7.09
C ILE A 34 0.79 -9.59 -8.52
N LYS A 35 -0.21 -8.91 -9.06
CA LYS A 35 -0.66 -9.06 -10.45
C LYS A 35 -0.22 -7.87 -11.29
N THR A 36 -0.25 -8.05 -12.60
CA THR A 36 0.12 -7.01 -13.57
C THR A 36 -1.05 -6.75 -14.52
N ARG A 37 -1.29 -5.48 -14.84
CA ARG A 37 -2.25 -5.05 -15.85
C ARG A 37 -1.58 -4.13 -16.86
N PRO A 38 -2.04 -4.09 -18.13
CA PRO A 38 -1.59 -3.07 -19.06
C PRO A 38 -1.99 -1.67 -18.54
N GLY A 39 -1.02 -0.76 -18.50
CA GLY A 39 -1.24 0.64 -18.16
C GLY A 39 -1.19 1.56 -19.37
N PRO A 40 -1.32 2.88 -19.13
CA PRO A 40 -1.16 3.90 -20.17
C PRO A 40 0.18 3.75 -20.90
N GLY A 41 0.16 3.86 -22.24
CA GLY A 41 1.37 3.73 -23.06
C GLY A 41 1.97 2.31 -23.10
N GLY A 42 1.22 1.28 -22.69
CA GLY A 42 1.70 -0.10 -22.67
C GLY A 42 2.61 -0.45 -21.50
N ILE A 43 2.81 0.49 -20.56
CA ILE A 43 3.63 0.25 -19.37
C ILE A 43 2.86 -0.66 -18.41
N PRO A 44 3.41 -1.83 -18.03
CA PRO A 44 2.74 -2.72 -17.08
C PRO A 44 2.66 -2.10 -15.69
N LEU A 45 1.46 -2.09 -15.11
CA LEU A 45 1.21 -1.63 -13.74
C LEU A 45 0.97 -2.82 -12.81
N SER A 46 1.70 -2.86 -11.71
CA SER A 46 1.51 -3.86 -10.66
C SER A 46 0.35 -3.48 -9.74
N TYR A 47 -0.41 -4.47 -9.28
CA TYR A 47 -1.50 -4.27 -8.33
C TYR A 47 -1.75 -5.54 -7.51
N VAL A 48 -2.44 -5.39 -6.37
CA VAL A 48 -3.00 -6.52 -5.61
C VAL A 48 -4.51 -6.57 -5.76
N GLU A 49 -5.09 -7.76 -5.62
CA GLU A 49 -6.54 -7.94 -5.60
C GLU A 49 -7.14 -7.44 -4.29
N VAL A 50 -8.40 -6.98 -4.35
CA VAL A 50 -9.10 -6.43 -3.18
C VAL A 50 -9.25 -7.49 -2.07
N GLY A 51 -9.42 -8.76 -2.42
CA GLY A 51 -9.50 -9.86 -1.45
C GLY A 51 -8.25 -10.01 -0.59
N TYR A 52 -7.06 -9.77 -1.16
CA TYR A 52 -5.82 -9.76 -0.39
C TYR A 52 -5.80 -8.62 0.64
N VAL A 53 -6.20 -7.42 0.21
CA VAL A 53 -6.25 -6.24 1.10
C VAL A 53 -7.26 -6.44 2.24
N ILE A 54 -8.46 -6.96 1.94
CA ILE A 54 -9.46 -7.28 2.97
C ILE A 54 -8.90 -8.31 3.97
N ASN A 55 -8.23 -9.36 3.47
CA ASN A 55 -7.61 -10.36 4.34
C ASN A 55 -6.49 -9.77 5.22
N MET A 56 -5.70 -8.82 4.71
CA MET A 56 -4.69 -8.11 5.50
C MET A 56 -5.32 -7.21 6.55
N LEU A 57 -6.37 -6.45 6.20
CA LEU A 57 -7.11 -5.64 7.17
C LEU A 57 -7.68 -6.51 8.30
N ASN A 58 -8.27 -7.66 7.94
CA ASN A 58 -8.80 -8.61 8.91
C ASN A 58 -7.73 -9.21 9.83
N GLN A 59 -6.54 -9.51 9.30
CA GLN A 59 -5.45 -10.04 10.13
C GLN A 59 -4.85 -8.99 11.07
N VAL A 60 -4.68 -7.76 10.58
CA VAL A 60 -4.02 -6.69 11.33
C VAL A 60 -4.96 -6.04 12.34
N PHE A 61 -6.18 -5.73 11.94
CA PHE A 61 -7.15 -4.97 12.75
C PHE A 61 -8.34 -5.82 13.23
N GLY A 62 -8.35 -7.12 12.94
CA GLY A 62 -9.58 -7.90 13.07
C GLY A 62 -10.66 -7.37 12.13
N TRP A 63 -11.92 -7.53 12.51
CA TRP A 63 -13.04 -6.92 11.80
C TRP A 63 -13.32 -5.47 12.25
N ASP A 64 -12.44 -4.88 13.06
CA ASP A 64 -12.62 -3.52 13.60
C ASP A 64 -12.06 -2.44 12.65
N TRP A 65 -12.63 -2.43 11.45
CA TRP A 65 -12.39 -1.41 10.45
C TRP A 65 -13.66 -1.15 9.65
N ASP A 66 -13.83 0.09 9.20
CA ASP A 66 -14.96 0.52 8.38
C ASP A 66 -14.45 1.11 7.08
N PHE A 67 -15.09 0.75 5.98
CA PHE A 67 -14.93 1.45 4.71
C PHE A 67 -16.24 2.10 4.30
N ARG A 68 -16.20 3.41 4.03
CA ARG A 68 -17.37 4.18 3.61
C ARG A 68 -17.10 4.83 2.28
N ILE A 69 -18.01 4.61 1.33
CA ILE A 69 -18.09 5.43 0.12
C ILE A 69 -18.80 6.72 0.50
N LEU A 70 -18.12 7.84 0.29
CA LEU A 70 -18.64 9.17 0.60
C LEU A 70 -19.27 9.82 -0.61
N GLU A 71 -18.73 9.53 -1.79
CA GLU A 71 -19.19 10.12 -3.04
C GLU A 71 -18.82 9.23 -4.22
N GLU A 72 -19.75 9.09 -5.15
CA GLU A 72 -19.54 8.51 -6.46
C GLU A 72 -19.86 9.53 -7.55
N GLN A 73 -19.08 9.50 -8.63
CA GLN A 73 -19.34 10.31 -9.81
C GLN A 73 -19.11 9.50 -11.08
N ILE A 74 -19.95 9.77 -12.08
CA ILE A 74 -19.90 9.15 -13.40
C ILE A 74 -19.47 10.21 -14.41
N GLY A 75 -18.26 10.07 -14.94
CA GLY A 75 -17.76 10.90 -16.03
C GLY A 75 -18.09 10.31 -17.40
N LYS A 76 -17.51 10.93 -18.45
CA LYS A 76 -17.74 10.49 -19.84
C LYS A 76 -17.08 9.15 -20.19
N LYS A 77 -15.93 8.86 -19.60
CA LYS A 77 -15.10 7.67 -19.92
C LYS A 77 -14.66 6.87 -18.69
N GLN A 78 -14.86 7.42 -17.50
CA GLN A 78 -14.42 6.83 -16.25
C GLN A 78 -15.44 7.15 -15.16
N VAL A 79 -15.48 6.31 -14.14
CA VAL A 79 -16.16 6.56 -12.87
C VAL A 79 -15.12 6.70 -11.78
N TRP A 80 -15.44 7.48 -10.75
CA TRP A 80 -14.60 7.58 -9.56
C TRP A 80 -15.44 7.56 -8.30
N VAL A 81 -14.81 7.06 -7.24
CA VAL A 81 -15.39 6.91 -5.92
C VAL A 81 -14.43 7.55 -4.93
N ARG A 82 -14.92 8.47 -4.10
CA ARG A 82 -14.23 8.96 -2.91
C ARG A 82 -14.68 8.15 -1.72
N GLY A 83 -13.74 7.59 -0.97
CA GLY A 83 -14.04 6.79 0.20
C GLY A 83 -13.05 6.99 1.32
N GLU A 84 -13.44 6.56 2.51
CA GLU A 84 -12.65 6.61 3.72
C GLU A 84 -12.56 5.23 4.36
N LEU A 85 -11.34 4.83 4.70
CA LEU A 85 -11.05 3.66 5.52
C LEU A 85 -10.72 4.13 6.92
N THR A 86 -11.47 3.65 7.90
CA THR A 86 -11.21 3.85 9.32
C THR A 86 -10.76 2.53 9.92
N VAL A 87 -9.61 2.50 10.58
CA VAL A 87 -9.12 1.34 11.34
C VAL A 87 -9.02 1.69 12.82
N ARG A 88 -9.18 0.71 13.70
CA ARG A 88 -9.08 0.92 15.16
C ARG A 88 -8.05 -0.02 15.77
N ALA A 89 -7.24 0.51 16.68
CA ALA A 89 -6.25 -0.25 17.42
C ALA A 89 -5.97 0.40 18.78
N ARG A 90 -6.01 -0.39 19.87
CA ARG A 90 -5.68 0.05 21.25
C ARG A 90 -6.35 1.37 21.68
N GLY A 91 -7.63 1.56 21.33
CA GLY A 91 -8.40 2.76 21.69
C GLY A 91 -8.14 3.98 20.79
N HIS A 92 -7.28 3.85 19.77
CA HIS A 92 -7.07 4.86 18.75
C HIS A 92 -7.80 4.49 17.46
N SER A 93 -8.26 5.50 16.74
CA SER A 93 -8.87 5.36 15.43
C SER A 93 -8.09 6.19 14.41
N ILE A 94 -7.82 5.59 13.25
CA ILE A 94 -7.09 6.22 12.15
C ILE A 94 -7.98 6.16 10.92
N THR A 95 -8.29 7.32 10.33
CA THR A 95 -9.04 7.43 9.09
C THR A 95 -8.13 7.91 7.96
N LYS A 96 -8.21 7.23 6.80
CA LYS A 96 -7.52 7.61 5.56
C LYS A 96 -8.53 7.69 4.42
N GLY A 97 -8.57 8.84 3.74
CA GLY A 97 -9.44 9.09 2.60
C GLY A 97 -8.68 9.10 1.28
N GLN A 98 -9.25 8.51 0.25
CA GLN A 98 -8.70 8.52 -1.11
C GLN A 98 -9.81 8.39 -2.15
N PHE A 99 -9.42 8.43 -3.42
CA PHE A 99 -10.22 8.15 -4.58
C PHE A 99 -9.81 6.82 -5.19
N GLY A 100 -10.78 6.11 -5.74
CA GLY A 100 -10.55 5.02 -6.67
C GLY A 100 -11.22 5.33 -7.99
N GLY A 101 -10.68 4.79 -9.08
CA GLY A 101 -11.19 5.03 -10.43
C GLY A 101 -11.28 3.76 -11.26
N ALA A 102 -12.20 3.75 -12.22
CA ALA A 102 -12.31 2.71 -13.23
C ALA A 102 -12.76 3.30 -14.56
N ASP A 103 -12.19 2.80 -15.66
CA ASP A 103 -12.69 3.13 -17.00
C ASP A 103 -14.07 2.50 -17.21
N ILE A 104 -14.97 3.25 -17.84
CA ILE A 104 -16.27 2.73 -18.24
C ILE A 104 -16.06 1.75 -19.38
N LYS A 105 -16.60 0.54 -19.24
CA LYS A 105 -16.54 -0.46 -20.30
C LYS A 105 -17.69 -0.22 -21.28
N PHE A 106 -17.37 -0.01 -22.55
CA PHE A 106 -18.36 0.23 -23.60
C PHE A 106 -18.54 -1.00 -24.49
N ASN A 107 -19.78 -1.24 -24.89
CA ASN A 107 -20.08 -2.20 -25.94
C ASN A 107 -19.52 -1.67 -27.27
N ARG A 108 -18.73 -2.50 -27.97
CA ARG A 108 -18.06 -2.09 -29.23
C ARG A 108 -19.03 -1.83 -30.38
N ILE A 109 -20.23 -2.40 -30.35
CA ILE A 109 -21.24 -2.28 -31.41
C ILE A 109 -22.17 -1.11 -31.12
N SER A 110 -22.81 -1.07 -29.95
CA SER A 110 -23.77 -0.01 -29.61
C SER A 110 -23.12 1.29 -29.15
N GLY A 111 -21.88 1.25 -28.66
CA GLY A 111 -21.21 2.40 -28.06
C GLY A 111 -21.73 2.78 -26.66
N GLU A 112 -22.64 1.98 -26.10
CA GLU A 112 -23.23 2.22 -24.79
C GLU A 112 -22.39 1.59 -23.65
N PRO A 113 -22.42 2.17 -22.43
CA PRO A 113 -21.84 1.53 -21.25
C PRO A 113 -22.42 0.13 -21.01
N ILE A 114 -21.56 -0.86 -20.74
CA ILE A 114 -21.97 -2.23 -20.45
C ILE A 114 -22.62 -2.31 -19.05
N SER A 115 -21.94 -1.79 -18.03
CA SER A 115 -22.42 -1.83 -16.64
C SER A 115 -21.69 -0.79 -15.79
N ILE A 116 -22.31 0.38 -15.63
CA ILE A 116 -21.79 1.43 -14.74
C ILE A 116 -21.70 0.93 -13.30
N ALA A 117 -22.60 0.03 -12.87
CA ALA A 117 -22.59 -0.54 -11.54
C ALA A 117 -21.31 -1.36 -11.28
N ASP A 118 -20.86 -2.16 -12.25
CA ASP A 118 -19.63 -2.94 -12.08
C ASP A 118 -18.37 -2.08 -12.16
N ASP A 119 -18.41 -1.03 -12.97
CA ASP A 119 -17.32 -0.04 -13.03
C ASP A 119 -17.23 0.74 -11.70
N LEU A 120 -18.36 1.10 -11.08
CA LEU A 120 -18.39 1.72 -9.75
C LEU A 120 -17.89 0.77 -8.65
N LYS A 121 -18.22 -0.54 -8.71
CA LYS A 121 -17.65 -1.54 -7.79
C LYS A 121 -16.13 -1.66 -7.96
N ALA A 122 -15.64 -1.58 -9.21
CA ALA A 122 -14.21 -1.60 -9.49
C ALA A 122 -13.52 -0.35 -8.92
N ALA A 123 -14.10 0.84 -9.11
CA ALA A 123 -13.61 2.08 -8.52
C ALA A 123 -13.63 2.05 -6.99
N GLY A 124 -14.70 1.54 -6.37
CA GLY A 124 -14.78 1.36 -4.92
C GLY A 124 -13.71 0.41 -4.38
N SER A 125 -13.44 -0.69 -5.10
CA SER A 125 -12.36 -1.62 -4.75
C SER A 125 -10.98 -0.97 -4.86
N ASP A 126 -10.75 -0.16 -5.90
CA ASP A 126 -9.50 0.58 -6.05
C ASP A 126 -9.30 1.63 -4.94
N CYS A 127 -10.38 2.32 -4.56
CA CYS A 127 -10.40 3.28 -3.45
C CYS A 127 -10.00 2.60 -2.14
N LEU A 128 -10.60 1.45 -1.80
CA LEU A 128 -10.26 0.71 -0.59
C LEU A 128 -8.77 0.34 -0.57
N LYS A 129 -8.23 -0.18 -1.68
CA LYS A 129 -6.81 -0.55 -1.77
C LYS A 129 -5.89 0.64 -1.58
N LYS A 130 -6.24 1.81 -2.14
CA LYS A 130 -5.48 3.04 -1.97
C LYS A 130 -5.54 3.60 -0.55
N CYS A 131 -6.70 3.55 0.10
CA CYS A 131 -6.79 3.93 1.52
C CYS A 131 -5.98 2.99 2.41
N ALA A 132 -6.05 1.67 2.16
CA ALA A 132 -5.31 0.66 2.91
C ALA A 132 -3.80 0.79 2.71
N SER A 133 -3.36 1.14 1.49
CA SER A 133 -1.94 1.33 1.23
C SER A 133 -1.38 2.50 2.04
N MET A 134 -2.16 3.55 2.33
CA MET A 134 -1.69 4.66 3.19
C MET A 134 -1.45 4.23 4.66
N LEU A 135 -1.95 3.06 5.05
CA LEU A 135 -1.66 2.42 6.33
C LEU A 135 -0.47 1.46 6.26
N GLY A 136 0.13 1.30 5.07
CA GLY A 136 1.28 0.43 4.79
C GLY A 136 0.93 -0.88 4.08
N ILE A 137 -0.34 -1.27 4.01
CA ILE A 137 -0.76 -2.55 3.39
C ILE A 137 -0.48 -2.54 1.89
N ALA A 138 0.38 -3.46 1.44
CA ALA A 138 0.88 -3.51 0.06
C ALA A 138 1.54 -2.21 -0.40
N GLY A 139 2.16 -1.47 0.54
CA GLY A 139 2.81 -0.20 0.25
C GLY A 139 3.95 -0.34 -0.77
N ASP A 140 4.69 -1.45 -0.73
CA ASP A 140 5.74 -1.79 -1.69
C ASP A 140 5.24 -1.89 -3.14
N VAL A 141 4.00 -2.36 -3.34
CA VAL A 141 3.38 -2.46 -4.67
C VAL A 141 2.96 -1.09 -5.19
N TYR A 142 2.46 -0.23 -4.31
CA TYR A 142 1.88 1.06 -4.67
C TYR A 142 2.88 2.23 -4.63
N TRP A 143 3.99 2.13 -3.89
CA TRP A 143 5.06 3.12 -3.77
C TRP A 143 6.45 2.49 -3.94
N LYS A 144 6.71 1.95 -5.15
CA LYS A 144 7.97 1.27 -5.48
C LYS A 144 9.23 2.12 -5.24
N GLU A 145 9.13 3.44 -5.34
CA GLU A 145 10.24 4.36 -5.16
C GLU A 145 10.75 4.42 -3.70
N LEU A 146 9.90 4.11 -2.71
CA LEU A 146 10.31 4.07 -1.31
C LEU A 146 11.23 2.88 -0.99
N GLU A 147 11.27 1.85 -1.83
CA GLU A 147 12.19 0.71 -1.65
C GLU A 147 13.65 1.05 -2.04
N PHE A 148 13.89 2.12 -2.79
CA PHE A 148 15.22 2.43 -3.36
C PHE A 148 16.24 2.93 -2.32
N GLN A 149 15.80 3.38 -1.13
CA GLN A 149 16.68 3.97 -0.12
C GLN A 149 17.22 2.98 0.92
N ALA A 150 16.77 1.72 0.93
CA ALA A 150 17.19 0.74 1.94
C ALA A 150 18.38 -0.14 1.51
N SER A 151 18.83 -0.05 0.24
CA SER A 151 19.85 -0.94 -0.32
C SER A 151 21.23 -0.33 -0.53
N GLU A 152 21.46 0.95 -0.21
CA GLU A 152 22.75 1.62 -0.45
C GLU A 152 23.73 1.60 0.73
N GLU A 153 23.36 1.08 1.91
CA GLU A 153 24.26 1.06 3.09
C GLU A 153 25.04 -0.25 3.31
N GLU A 154 24.82 -1.32 2.53
CA GLU A 154 25.45 -2.64 2.80
C GLU A 154 26.67 -3.02 1.92
N THR A 155 27.22 -2.11 1.12
CA THR A 155 28.39 -2.40 0.26
C THR A 155 29.53 -1.38 0.38
N THR A 156 29.96 -1.06 1.61
CA THR A 156 31.29 -0.43 1.80
C THR A 156 32.04 -0.97 3.02
N SER A 157 32.46 -2.24 2.98
CA SER A 157 33.72 -2.74 3.56
C SER A 157 33.79 -4.23 3.26
N THR A 158 34.58 -4.69 2.30
CA THR A 158 35.96 -5.12 2.55
C THR A 158 36.48 -5.68 1.24
N GLN A 159 37.58 -5.15 0.72
CA GLN A 159 38.62 -5.95 0.05
C GLN A 159 39.83 -5.06 -0.27
N GLN A 160 40.87 -5.21 0.57
CA GLN A 160 42.25 -4.86 0.24
C GLN A 160 42.72 -5.74 -0.93
N PRO A 161 43.46 -5.21 -1.92
CA PRO A 161 44.17 -6.07 -2.86
C PRO A 161 45.52 -6.48 -2.25
N ALA A 162 45.76 -7.79 -2.14
CA ALA A 162 47.05 -8.35 -1.79
C ALA A 162 47.49 -9.39 -2.85
N TYR A 163 48.74 -9.20 -3.31
CA TYR A 163 49.65 -10.15 -3.98
C TYR A 163 49.74 -10.21 -5.52
N SER A 164 50.70 -9.41 -6.01
CA SER A 164 51.88 -9.79 -6.82
C SER A 164 51.98 -11.22 -7.36
N HIS A 165 52.14 -11.34 -8.68
CA HIS A 165 52.94 -12.38 -9.30
C HIS A 165 53.93 -11.76 -10.31
N LYS A 166 55.22 -11.81 -9.98
CA LYS A 166 56.32 -11.86 -10.95
C LYS A 166 56.42 -13.30 -11.44
N VAL A 167 56.59 -13.54 -12.74
CA VAL A 167 57.60 -14.48 -13.25
C VAL A 167 58.06 -14.01 -14.63
N SER A 168 59.38 -13.90 -14.77
CA SER A 168 60.14 -13.71 -16.00
C SER A 168 60.37 -15.06 -16.70
N TYR A 169 60.35 -15.09 -18.03
CA TYR A 169 61.49 -15.45 -18.89
C TYR A 169 61.15 -15.11 -20.34
#